data_AF-A0AAV6XEG3-F1
#
_entry.id   AF-A0AAV6XEG3-F1
#
_cell.length_a   1.000
_cell.length_b   1.000
_cell.length_c   1.000
_cell.angle_alpha   90.00
_cell.angle_beta   90.00
_cell.angle_gamma   90.00
#
_symmetry.space_group_name_H-M   'P 1'
#
loop_
_entity.id
_entity.type
_entity.pdbx_description
1 polymer ?
#
loop_
_entity_poly.entity_id
_entity_poly.type
_entity_poly.pdbx_seq_one_letter_code
_entity_poly.pdbx_strand_id
1 'polypeptide(L)'
;MPDYFNSCPKMDNLGFTNHESSSSSLQQWSQWQLLDSILPTGGFAHSLGLEAAVQSHIVVSPDDLHTYIIQVLDNTGSLLLPFVYSTTISPDPQTWRKLDKLLNATLTNEISRKASIAQGSALIRVAAAVFDEIPSIKMMRIEALSDRDRAVSFHHAPAFRARVRAIGV
;
A
#
# COMPACT_ATOMS: atom_id res chain seq x y z
N MET A 1 -62.68 40.18 1.27
CA MET A 1 -62.28 38.78 1.54
C MET A 1 -60.98 38.81 2.33
N PRO A 2 -60.94 38.29 3.56
CA PRO A 2 -59.73 38.16 4.36
C PRO A 2 -59.21 36.72 4.49
N ASP A 3 -57.88 36.62 4.59
CA ASP A 3 -57.02 35.77 5.44
C ASP A 3 -57.26 34.26 5.59
N TYR A 4 -56.35 33.48 4.99
CA TYR A 4 -55.99 32.13 5.41
C TYR A 4 -54.50 32.06 5.76
N PHE A 5 -54.14 32.59 6.92
CA PHE A 5 -52.89 32.23 7.60
C PHE A 5 -53.06 30.87 8.29
N ASN A 6 -51.99 30.09 8.31
CA ASN A 6 -51.75 28.85 9.07
C ASN A 6 -52.23 27.53 8.45
N SER A 7 -51.32 26.85 7.76
CA SER A 7 -50.73 25.59 8.25
C SER A 7 -49.64 25.10 7.29
N CYS A 8 -48.40 25.45 7.59
CA CYS A 8 -47.23 24.80 6.99
C CYS A 8 -47.13 23.38 7.60
N PRO A 9 -47.11 22.29 6.81
CA PRO A 9 -46.77 20.99 7.34
C PRO A 9 -45.29 21.03 7.71
N LYS A 10 -44.97 20.78 8.99
CA LYS A 10 -43.60 20.48 9.40
C LYS A 10 -43.18 19.24 8.62
N MET A 11 -42.18 19.37 7.74
CA MET A 11 -41.50 18.19 7.22
C MET A 11 -40.68 17.63 8.36
N ASP A 12 -41.19 16.52 8.88
CA ASP A 12 -40.57 15.70 9.89
C ASP A 12 -39.20 15.22 9.39
N ASN A 13 -38.25 15.19 10.32
CA ASN A 13 -36.87 14.73 10.14
C ASN A 13 -36.81 13.41 9.34
N LEU A 14 -36.53 13.50 8.05
CA LEU A 14 -35.89 12.40 7.33
C LEU A 14 -34.39 12.52 7.57
N GLY A 15 -33.95 11.94 8.69
CA GLY A 15 -32.55 11.68 8.96
C GLY A 15 -32.00 10.72 7.90
N PHE A 16 -31.59 11.26 6.75
CA PHE A 16 -30.71 10.57 5.84
C PHE A 16 -29.30 10.60 6.43
N THR A 17 -28.84 9.42 6.79
CA THR A 17 -27.52 9.12 7.34
C THR A 17 -26.41 9.49 6.34
N ASN A 18 -25.96 10.75 6.36
CA ASN A 18 -24.84 11.28 5.58
C ASN A 18 -23.45 10.68 5.96
N HIS A 19 -23.43 9.62 6.78
CA HIS A 19 -22.20 9.07 7.35
C HIS A 19 -21.59 7.92 6.51
N GLU A 20 -22.38 7.27 5.65
CA GLU A 20 -21.90 6.15 4.79
C GLU A 20 -21.33 6.62 3.44
N SER A 21 -21.83 7.73 2.89
CA SER A 21 -21.35 8.27 1.60
C SER A 21 -20.01 9.01 1.73
N SER A 22 -19.74 9.61 2.89
CA SER A 22 -18.49 10.30 3.17
C SER A 22 -17.34 9.33 3.48
N SER A 23 -17.61 8.23 4.20
CA SER A 23 -16.59 7.23 4.52
C SER A 23 -16.15 6.44 3.27
N SER A 24 -17.10 6.05 2.42
CA SER A 24 -16.81 5.34 1.15
C SER A 24 -16.02 6.19 0.16
N SER A 25 -16.33 7.49 0.05
CA SER A 25 -15.57 8.41 -0.80
C SER A 25 -14.15 8.67 -0.27
N LEU A 26 -13.96 8.84 1.04
CA LEU A 26 -12.63 8.98 1.65
C LEU A 26 -11.77 7.72 1.48
N GLN A 27 -12.39 6.54 1.58
CA GLN A 27 -11.75 5.25 1.31
C GLN A 27 -11.29 5.15 -0.15
N GLN A 28 -12.12 5.57 -1.09
CA GLN A 28 -11.78 5.61 -2.52
C GLN A 28 -10.62 6.60 -2.80
N TRP A 29 -10.65 7.80 -2.24
CA TRP A 29 -9.56 8.77 -2.38
C TRP A 29 -8.24 8.26 -1.84
N SER A 30 -8.27 7.54 -0.72
CA SER A 30 -7.08 6.96 -0.13
C SER A 30 -6.49 5.81 -0.97
N GLN A 31 -7.33 5.08 -1.72
CA GLN A 31 -6.86 4.12 -2.74
C GLN A 31 -6.17 4.85 -3.90
N TRP A 32 -6.73 5.96 -4.39
CA TRP A 32 -6.09 6.76 -5.43
C TRP A 32 -4.75 7.34 -4.98
N GLN A 33 -4.64 7.78 -3.73
CA GLN A 33 -3.35 8.22 -3.16
C GLN A 33 -2.30 7.12 -3.11
N LEU A 34 -2.70 5.85 -2.96
CA LEU A 34 -1.76 4.73 -3.01
C LEU A 34 -1.23 4.44 -4.42
N LEU A 35 -2.05 4.73 -5.44
CA LEU A 35 -1.68 4.58 -6.85
C LEU A 35 -0.95 5.82 -7.39
N ASP A 36 -0.93 6.90 -6.61
CA ASP A 36 -0.30 8.15 -7.02
C ASP A 36 1.22 7.99 -7.05
N SER A 37 1.77 8.27 -8.22
CA SER A 37 3.20 8.27 -8.50
C SER A 37 4.01 9.23 -7.63
N ILE A 38 3.38 10.28 -7.07
CA ILE A 38 4.06 11.24 -6.19
C ILE A 38 4.16 10.74 -4.74
N LEU A 39 3.53 9.61 -4.40
CA LEU A 39 3.63 9.04 -3.07
C LEU A 39 5.12 8.82 -2.73
N PRO A 40 5.64 9.35 -1.60
CA PRO A 40 7.07 9.41 -1.33
C PRO A 40 7.62 8.07 -0.82
N THR A 41 7.32 6.99 -1.54
CA THR A 41 7.83 5.64 -1.33
C THR A 41 9.06 5.33 -2.17
N GLY A 42 9.42 6.19 -3.12
CA GLY A 42 10.53 5.93 -4.05
C GLY A 42 10.15 4.95 -5.16
N GLY A 43 8.91 5.00 -5.65
CA GLY A 43 8.41 4.15 -6.74
C GLY A 43 9.24 4.24 -8.04
N PHE A 44 9.83 5.41 -8.31
CA PHE A 44 10.66 5.66 -9.49
C PHE A 44 12.16 5.43 -9.29
N ALA A 45 12.60 5.13 -8.06
CA ALA A 45 14.03 4.98 -7.76
C ALA A 45 14.61 3.64 -8.26
N HIS A 46 13.78 2.75 -8.83
CA HIS A 46 14.21 1.43 -9.26
C HIS A 46 13.68 1.10 -10.66
N SER A 47 14.59 0.81 -11.59
CA SER A 47 14.29 0.48 -12.99
C SER A 47 13.80 -0.95 -13.20
N LEU A 48 13.67 -1.76 -12.14
CA LEU A 48 13.31 -3.18 -12.19
C LEU A 48 14.23 -4.03 -13.09
N GLY A 49 15.45 -3.54 -13.36
CA GLY A 49 16.43 -4.19 -14.23
C GLY A 49 16.39 -3.73 -15.69
N LEU A 50 15.47 -2.82 -16.05
CA LEU A 50 15.33 -2.35 -17.44
C LEU A 50 16.60 -1.68 -17.95
N GLU A 51 17.26 -0.87 -17.12
CA GLU A 51 18.53 -0.22 -17.48
C GLU A 51 19.61 -1.25 -17.84
N ALA A 52 19.71 -2.33 -17.08
CA ALA A 52 20.64 -3.42 -17.35
C ALA A 52 20.25 -4.21 -18.61
N ALA A 53 18.95 -4.43 -18.83
CA ALA A 53 18.44 -5.11 -20.02
C ALA A 53 18.72 -4.31 -21.31
N VAL A 54 18.61 -2.99 -21.26
CA VAL A 54 18.99 -2.10 -22.37
C VAL A 54 20.50 -2.12 -22.60
N GLN A 55 21.30 -1.97 -21.53
CA GLN A 55 22.77 -1.97 -21.63
C GLN A 55 23.35 -3.30 -22.13
N SER A 56 22.66 -4.41 -21.90
CA SER A 56 23.03 -5.75 -22.38
C SER A 56 22.43 -6.12 -23.73
N HIS A 57 21.74 -5.19 -24.40
CA HIS A 57 21.07 -5.41 -25.68
C HIS A 57 19.99 -6.52 -25.65
N ILE A 58 19.41 -6.80 -24.48
CA ILE A 58 18.23 -7.66 -24.35
C ILE A 58 16.97 -6.90 -24.78
N VAL A 59 16.90 -5.60 -24.49
CA VAL A 59 15.82 -4.70 -24.92
C VAL A 59 16.40 -3.67 -25.88
N VAL A 60 16.09 -3.80 -27.16
CA VAL A 60 16.61 -2.90 -28.21
C VAL A 60 15.51 -2.23 -29.03
N SER A 61 14.28 -2.74 -28.95
CA SER A 61 13.12 -2.25 -29.68
C SER A 61 11.89 -2.06 -28.78
N PRO A 62 10.86 -1.34 -29.26
CA PRO A 62 9.58 -1.23 -28.55
C PRO A 62 8.90 -2.58 -28.27
N ASP A 63 9.04 -3.55 -29.18
CA ASP A 63 8.44 -4.89 -29.01
C ASP A 63 9.15 -5.69 -27.91
N ASP A 64 10.48 -5.54 -27.81
CA ASP A 64 11.25 -6.13 -26.71
C ASP A 64 10.86 -5.49 -25.38
N LEU A 65 10.69 -4.16 -25.35
CA LEU A 65 10.26 -3.44 -24.16
C LEU A 65 8.87 -3.90 -23.72
N HIS A 66 7.92 -4.05 -24.64
CA HIS A 66 6.59 -4.56 -24.34
C HIS A 66 6.69 -5.97 -23.72
N THR A 67 7.46 -6.87 -24.33
CA THR A 67 7.69 -8.22 -23.82
C THR A 67 8.32 -8.21 -22.43
N TYR A 68 9.33 -7.36 -22.23
CA TYR A 68 10.02 -7.19 -20.95
C TYR A 68 9.07 -6.71 -19.85
N ILE A 69 8.20 -5.74 -20.15
CA ILE A 69 7.20 -5.23 -19.19
C ILE A 69 6.24 -6.33 -18.77
N ILE A 70 5.72 -7.12 -19.72
CA ILE A 70 4.83 -8.25 -19.39
C ILE A 70 5.54 -9.25 -18.47
N GLN A 71 6.78 -9.62 -18.79
CA GLN A 71 7.56 -10.54 -17.95
C GLN A 71 7.82 -9.96 -16.54
N VAL A 72 8.12 -8.67 -16.44
CA VAL A 72 8.28 -7.99 -15.15
C VAL A 72 6.97 -8.00 -14.36
N LEU A 73 5.83 -7.75 -15.02
CA LEU A 73 4.51 -7.79 -14.38
C LEU A 73 4.16 -9.19 -13.89
N ASP A 74 4.35 -10.22 -14.72
CA ASP A 74 4.10 -11.63 -14.35
C ASP A 74 4.98 -12.07 -13.18
N ASN A 75 6.26 -11.73 -13.20
CA ASN A 75 7.19 -12.03 -12.12
C ASN A 75 6.82 -11.29 -10.83
N THR A 76 6.52 -9.99 -10.94
CA THR A 76 6.15 -9.16 -9.80
C THR A 76 4.85 -9.65 -9.17
N GLY A 77 3.84 -9.94 -9.98
CA GLY A 77 2.55 -10.46 -9.53
C GLY A 77 2.72 -11.83 -8.86
N SER A 78 3.35 -12.77 -9.54
CA SER A 78 3.53 -14.15 -9.03
C SER A 78 4.35 -14.19 -7.75
N LEU A 79 5.36 -13.32 -7.62
CA LEU A 79 6.20 -13.26 -6.44
C LEU A 79 5.53 -12.52 -5.27
N LEU A 80 5.00 -11.31 -5.49
CA LEU A 80 4.60 -10.42 -4.40
C LEU A 80 3.15 -10.60 -3.95
N LEU A 81 2.22 -10.96 -4.85
CA LEU A 81 0.80 -11.11 -4.50
C LEU A 81 0.55 -12.13 -3.38
N PRO A 82 1.22 -13.30 -3.33
CA PRO A 82 1.04 -14.23 -2.22
C PRO A 82 1.41 -13.64 -0.86
N PHE A 83 2.43 -12.77 -0.79
CA PHE A 83 2.81 -12.10 0.46
C PHE A 83 1.79 -11.05 0.87
N VAL A 84 1.33 -10.22 -0.08
CA VAL A 84 0.27 -9.24 0.17
C VAL A 84 -0.98 -9.95 0.67
N TYR A 85 -1.46 -10.95 -0.08
CA TYR A 85 -2.64 -11.74 0.28
C TYR A 85 -2.49 -12.40 1.66
N SER A 86 -1.36 -13.07 1.92
CA SER A 86 -1.11 -13.77 3.18
C SER A 86 -1.10 -12.83 4.38
N THR A 87 -0.52 -11.63 4.24
CA THR A 87 -0.64 -10.62 5.29
C THR A 87 -2.09 -10.18 5.47
N THR A 88 -2.85 -9.98 4.37
CA THR A 88 -4.24 -9.52 4.42
C THR A 88 -5.12 -10.46 5.23
N ILE A 89 -5.04 -11.77 4.96
CA ILE A 89 -5.86 -12.80 5.63
C ILE A 89 -5.41 -13.10 7.07
N SER A 90 -4.15 -12.87 7.41
CA SER A 90 -3.56 -13.20 8.71
C SER A 90 -2.82 -11.98 9.27
N PRO A 91 -3.55 -11.07 9.94
CA PRO A 91 -3.14 -9.69 10.17
C PRO A 91 -2.28 -9.49 11.43
N ASP A 92 -1.60 -10.53 11.90
CA ASP A 92 -0.87 -10.51 13.16
C ASP A 92 0.64 -10.19 12.97
N PRO A 93 1.31 -9.63 13.99
CA PRO A 93 2.73 -9.27 13.90
C PRO A 93 3.67 -10.46 13.66
N GLN A 94 3.31 -11.68 14.04
CA GLN A 94 4.18 -12.85 13.83
C GLN A 94 4.16 -13.28 12.37
N THR A 95 2.98 -13.30 11.76
CA THR A 95 2.82 -13.56 10.33
C THR A 95 3.57 -12.53 9.50
N TRP A 96 3.46 -11.24 9.84
CA TRP A 96 4.22 -10.19 9.16
C TRP A 96 5.73 -10.43 9.24
N ARG A 97 6.28 -10.70 10.43
CA ARG A 97 7.71 -11.01 10.62
C ARG A 97 8.16 -12.22 9.80
N LYS A 98 7.36 -13.29 9.81
CA LYS A 98 7.64 -14.52 9.05
C LYS A 98 7.69 -14.24 7.54
N LEU A 99 6.70 -13.51 7.03
CA LEU A 99 6.58 -13.18 5.61
C LEU A 99 7.68 -12.21 5.16
N ASP A 100 8.06 -11.25 6.01
CA ASP A 100 9.16 -10.34 5.74
C ASP A 100 10.51 -11.09 5.64
N LYS A 101 10.80 -11.98 6.60
CA LYS A 101 11.99 -12.86 6.55
C LYS A 101 12.00 -13.78 5.33
N LEU A 102 10.84 -14.36 5.00
CA LEU A 102 10.70 -15.23 3.84
C LEU A 102 10.98 -14.45 2.55
N LEU A 103 10.37 -13.27 2.38
CA LEU A 103 10.59 -12.44 1.19
C LEU A 103 12.04 -11.97 1.08
N ASN A 104 12.68 -11.64 2.20
CA ASN A 104 14.10 -11.31 2.25
C ASN A 104 14.98 -12.47 1.74
N ALA A 105 14.62 -13.72 2.07
CA ALA A 105 15.30 -14.91 1.58
C ALA A 105 14.97 -15.24 0.11
N THR A 106 13.75 -14.95 -0.36
CA THR A 106 13.33 -15.19 -1.75
C THR A 106 13.96 -14.20 -2.73
N LEU A 107 14.13 -12.94 -2.34
CA LEU A 107 14.78 -11.92 -3.16
C LEU A 107 16.29 -12.14 -3.16
N THR A 108 16.78 -12.95 -4.10
CA THR A 108 18.22 -13.26 -4.25
C THR A 108 19.03 -12.07 -4.76
N ASN A 109 18.45 -11.25 -5.65
CA ASN A 109 19.04 -10.01 -6.15
C ASN A 109 19.12 -8.94 -5.04
N GLU A 110 20.33 -8.47 -4.76
CA GLU A 110 20.59 -7.44 -3.74
C GLU A 110 19.90 -6.10 -4.05
N ILE A 111 19.89 -5.68 -5.31
CA ILE A 111 19.27 -4.42 -5.72
C ILE A 111 17.75 -4.50 -5.53
N SER A 112 17.12 -5.58 -5.97
CA SER A 112 15.67 -5.80 -5.77
C SER A 112 15.32 -5.89 -4.27
N ARG A 113 16.16 -6.56 -3.48
CA ARG A 113 16.01 -6.65 -2.01
C ARG A 113 16.09 -5.27 -1.36
N LYS A 114 17.12 -4.48 -1.68
CA LYS A 114 17.29 -3.11 -1.18
C LYS A 114 16.15 -2.19 -1.61
N ALA A 115 15.71 -2.27 -2.87
CA ALA A 115 14.57 -1.49 -3.37
C ALA A 115 13.29 -1.83 -2.59
N SER A 116 13.00 -3.12 -2.41
CA SER A 116 11.84 -3.59 -1.65
C SER A 116 11.84 -3.09 -0.19
N ILE A 117 13.00 -3.13 0.47
CA ILE A 117 13.19 -2.62 1.84
C ILE A 117 13.00 -1.11 1.91
N ALA A 118 13.61 -0.36 0.98
CA ALA A 118 13.53 1.09 0.95
C ALA A 118 12.08 1.56 0.75
N GLN A 119 11.38 0.95 -0.22
CA GLN A 119 9.99 1.25 -0.53
C GLN A 119 9.05 0.87 0.61
N GLY A 120 9.19 -0.32 1.19
CA GLY A 120 8.33 -0.74 2.31
C GLY A 120 8.59 0.06 3.58
N SER A 121 9.85 0.35 3.90
CA SER A 121 10.20 1.28 4.97
C SER A 121 9.55 2.64 4.77
N ALA A 122 9.64 3.19 3.55
CA ALA A 122 9.02 4.48 3.22
C ALA A 122 7.50 4.45 3.35
N LEU A 123 6.86 3.37 2.91
CA LEU A 123 5.42 3.19 3.04
C LEU A 123 4.98 3.15 4.51
N ILE A 124 5.68 2.41 5.38
CA ILE A 124 5.41 2.41 6.83
C ILE A 124 5.65 3.80 7.44
N ARG A 125 6.67 4.54 6.99
CA ARG A 125 6.88 5.92 7.46
C ARG A 125 5.70 6.82 7.13
N VAL A 126 5.24 6.79 5.88
CA VAL A 126 4.09 7.58 5.41
C VAL A 126 2.81 7.16 6.12
N ALA A 127 2.59 5.84 6.30
CA ALA A 127 1.46 5.31 7.06
C ALA A 127 1.44 5.80 8.51
N ALA A 128 2.56 5.71 9.23
CA ALA A 128 2.66 6.16 10.62
C ALA A 128 2.52 7.69 10.79
N ALA A 129 2.86 8.47 9.76
CA ALA A 129 2.74 9.92 9.78
C ALA A 129 1.31 10.39 9.47
N VAL A 130 0.61 9.72 8.57
CA VAL A 130 -0.75 10.11 8.14
C VAL A 130 -1.83 9.52 9.04
N PHE A 131 -1.65 8.30 9.55
CA PHE A 131 -2.63 7.62 10.41
C PHE A 131 -2.18 7.61 11.86
N ASP A 132 -2.02 8.81 12.42
CA ASP A 132 -1.61 8.99 13.80
C ASP A 132 -2.61 8.42 14.82
N GLU A 133 -3.89 8.41 14.44
CA GLU A 133 -5.03 7.83 15.17
C GLU A 133 -5.06 6.29 15.21
N ILE A 134 -4.13 5.61 14.53
CA ILE A 134 -4.03 4.15 14.55
C ILE A 134 -2.73 3.74 15.26
N PRO A 135 -2.77 3.55 16.60
CA PRO A 135 -1.58 3.27 17.40
C PRO A 135 -0.83 2.02 16.97
N SER A 136 -1.52 1.03 16.38
CA SER A 136 -0.93 -0.24 15.97
C SER A 136 0.11 -0.11 14.86
N ILE A 137 -0.01 0.88 13.96
CA ILE A 137 0.97 1.12 12.89
C ILE A 137 2.25 1.74 13.45
N LYS A 138 2.09 2.71 14.36
CA LYS A 138 3.21 3.32 15.09
C LYS A 138 3.91 2.29 15.96
N MET A 139 3.16 1.47 16.69
CA MET A 139 3.70 0.43 17.57
C MET A 139 4.47 -0.62 16.77
N MET A 140 3.90 -1.10 15.65
CA MET A 140 4.57 -2.04 14.76
C MET A 140 5.92 -1.49 14.24
N ARG A 141 5.97 -0.20 13.90
CA ARG A 141 7.21 0.48 13.49
C ARG A 141 8.21 0.58 14.65
N ILE A 142 7.77 0.98 15.84
CA ILE A 142 8.63 1.14 17.02
C ILE A 142 9.19 -0.21 17.47
N GLU A 143 8.36 -1.24 17.56
CA GLU A 143 8.75 -2.60 17.93
C GLU A 143 9.79 -3.15 16.96
N ALA A 144 9.55 -3.03 15.66
CA ALA A 144 10.48 -3.52 14.64
C ALA A 144 11.80 -2.72 14.60
N LEU A 145 11.81 -1.43 14.95
CA LEU A 145 13.05 -0.64 15.09
C LEU A 145 13.79 -0.88 16.41
N SER A 146 13.09 -1.30 17.46
CA SER A 146 13.65 -1.59 18.78
C SER A 146 14.19 -3.03 18.88
N ASP A 147 13.87 -3.87 17.90
CA ASP A 147 14.36 -5.24 17.81
C ASP A 147 15.87 -5.27 17.53
N ARG A 148 16.63 -5.72 18.54
CA ARG A 148 18.10 -5.82 18.47
C ARG A 148 18.58 -6.82 17.42
N ASP A 149 17.76 -7.81 17.08
CA ASP A 149 18.09 -8.82 16.08
C ASP A 149 17.81 -8.34 14.65
N ARG A 150 17.28 -7.12 14.46
CA ARG A 150 16.79 -6.58 13.17
C ARG A 150 15.92 -7.61 12.44
N ALA A 151 14.99 -8.24 13.16
CA ALA A 151 14.23 -9.37 12.61
C ALA A 151 13.29 -8.98 11.45
N VAL A 152 13.11 -7.68 11.20
CA VAL A 152 12.23 -7.14 10.14
C VAL A 152 13.00 -6.15 9.28
N SER A 153 13.02 -6.45 7.98
CA SER A 153 13.60 -5.65 6.92
C SER A 153 12.64 -4.60 6.37
N PHE A 154 11.33 -4.72 6.62
CA PHE A 154 10.27 -3.84 6.10
C PHE A 154 10.13 -3.89 4.58
N HIS A 155 10.04 -5.09 4.03
CA HIS A 155 9.76 -5.29 2.61
C HIS A 155 8.40 -4.71 2.20
N HIS A 156 8.34 -4.14 1.00
CA HIS A 156 7.17 -3.44 0.46
C HIS A 156 5.89 -4.29 0.49
N ALA A 157 5.93 -5.54 0.03
CA ALA A 157 4.73 -6.38 -0.07
C ALA A 157 4.10 -6.70 1.30
N PRO A 158 4.86 -7.19 2.31
CA PRO A 158 4.32 -7.35 3.67
C PRO A 158 3.92 -6.02 4.34
N ALA A 159 4.62 -4.92 4.04
CA ALA A 159 4.33 -3.59 4.57
C ALA A 159 3.06 -2.95 3.96
N PHE A 160 2.71 -3.31 2.72
CA PHE A 160 1.57 -2.76 1.98
C PHE A 160 0.26 -2.85 2.79
N ARG A 161 0.11 -3.93 3.55
CA ARG A 161 -1.04 -4.14 4.42
C ARG A 161 -1.18 -3.10 5.53
N ALA A 162 -0.10 -2.63 6.14
CA ALA A 162 -0.18 -1.71 7.28
C ALA A 162 -0.95 -0.44 6.90
N ARG A 163 -0.85 -0.02 5.63
CA ARG A 163 -1.67 1.05 5.07
C ARG A 163 -3.09 0.56 4.76
N VAL A 164 -3.28 -0.54 4.03
CA VAL A 164 -4.60 -1.08 3.64
C VAL A 164 -5.56 -1.25 4.84
N ARG A 165 -5.07 -1.76 5.97
CA ARG A 165 -5.84 -1.84 7.23
C ARG A 165 -6.31 -0.47 7.75
N ALA A 166 -5.51 0.58 7.57
CA ALA A 166 -5.86 1.93 7.99
C ALA A 166 -7.00 2.54 7.17
N ILE A 167 -7.18 2.06 5.94
CA ILE A 167 -8.16 2.55 4.98
C ILE A 167 -9.44 1.72 4.96
N GLY A 168 -9.50 0.63 5.74
CA GLY A 168 -10.66 -0.27 5.79
C GLY A 168 -10.91 -1.07 4.50
N VAL A 169 -9.89 -1.22 3.64
CA VAL A 169 -9.91 -2.04 2.41
C VAL A 169 -9.30 -3.41 2.71
#